data_AF-A0A960SSC3-F1
#
_entry.id   AF-A0A960SSC3-F1
#
_cell.length_a   1.000
_cell.length_b   1.000
_cell.length_c   1.000
_cell.angle_alpha   90.00
_cell.angle_beta   90.00
_cell.angle_gamma   90.00
#
_symmetry.space_group_name_H-M   'P 1'
#
loop_
_entity.id
_entity.type
_entity.pdbx_description
1 polymer ?
#
loop_
_entity_poly.entity_id
_entity_poly.type
_entity_poly.pdbx_seq_one_letter_code
_entity_poly.pdbx_strand_id
1 'polypeptide(L)'
;ELPAGVFSGLRSATIEAWVRLDHLDRQAPQLVYDYGRPRQQLSLGFVDGDTLWFAITDSSRPFTNVCWFPNAIRTNQWTHIAAVCGPGGMRLLLDGVSVERNPFPGGLASLGAGGRHCIGQTVTATDREVRFAGMIDEVRVWSEERSPRQVREDMFSKPVGNEPGLAACWSFDDGTARDAGPGRHDGRLMKSAQTRIERLPDAAGFQDRVLLSGRVSHAGGEVCLPSLVQLRADGQPLQSTLADPRGMFRMLTVRRPGVDYELIATHPHGAVTNADLHLRPGWDRLPPLIYPTAEHSLAMTNEFDQVLAEAVSRNPRLLLQLNPTVILRLIPRLGEAATALTELLDSPHADSRRAGAFLLGQVGVTSLPIVEALSKAVSDEDNDALTRGFALIGLRSLAVPEPLKGVYEKRNLAISYL
;
A
#
# COMPACT_ATOMS: atom_id res chain seq x y z
N GLU A 1 -24.71 -9.94 -5.05
CA GLU A 1 -25.09 -9.11 -6.21
C GLU A 1 -26.20 -8.19 -5.79
N LEU A 2 -26.15 -6.93 -6.21
CA LEU A 2 -27.07 -5.88 -5.80
C LEU A 2 -27.92 -5.42 -7.01
N PRO A 3 -29.06 -4.74 -6.79
CA PRO A 3 -29.90 -4.29 -7.88
C PRO A 3 -29.15 -3.34 -8.82
N ALA A 4 -29.35 -3.52 -10.12
CA ALA A 4 -28.63 -2.77 -11.15
C ALA A 4 -29.06 -1.28 -11.18
N GLY A 5 -28.11 -0.38 -11.44
CA GLY A 5 -28.38 1.03 -11.72
C GLY A 5 -28.91 1.89 -10.55
N VAL A 6 -29.01 1.35 -9.33
CA VAL A 6 -29.58 2.04 -8.14
C VAL A 6 -28.90 3.36 -7.77
N PHE A 7 -27.65 3.56 -8.20
CA PHE A 7 -26.86 4.76 -7.88
C PHE A 7 -26.47 5.59 -9.11
N SER A 8 -27.13 5.37 -10.25
CA SER A 8 -26.86 6.11 -11.50
C SER A 8 -27.14 7.62 -11.42
N GLY A 9 -27.86 8.07 -10.38
CA GLY A 9 -28.09 9.50 -10.12
C GLY A 9 -27.05 10.16 -9.19
N LEU A 10 -26.16 9.40 -8.56
CA LEU A 10 -25.25 9.93 -7.53
C LEU A 10 -24.04 10.62 -8.16
N ARG A 11 -24.07 11.97 -8.18
CA ARG A 11 -22.93 12.80 -8.60
C ARG A 11 -21.82 12.83 -7.57
N SER A 12 -22.19 12.75 -6.30
CA SER A 12 -21.28 12.60 -5.17
C SER A 12 -21.61 11.29 -4.47
N ALA A 13 -20.59 10.60 -3.97
CA ALA A 13 -20.79 9.42 -3.17
C ALA A 13 -19.61 9.13 -2.24
N THR A 14 -19.93 8.45 -1.14
CA THR A 14 -18.96 7.76 -0.29
C THR A 14 -19.34 6.29 -0.19
N ILE A 15 -18.46 5.39 -0.63
CA ILE A 15 -18.60 3.94 -0.46
C ILE A 15 -17.64 3.53 0.64
N GLU A 16 -18.12 2.86 1.68
CA GLU A 16 -17.29 2.40 2.80
C GLU A 16 -17.67 0.99 3.24
N ALA A 17 -16.69 0.28 3.81
CA ALA A 17 -16.86 -1.09 4.29
C ALA A 17 -15.75 -1.48 5.28
N TRP A 18 -16.08 -2.39 6.18
CA TRP A 18 -15.09 -3.18 6.90
C TRP A 18 -14.65 -4.36 6.05
N VAL A 19 -13.35 -4.62 6.00
CA VAL A 19 -12.76 -5.70 5.20
C VAL A 19 -11.68 -6.46 5.99
N ARG A 20 -11.62 -7.77 5.79
CA ARG A 20 -10.57 -8.66 6.30
C ARG A 20 -10.14 -9.62 5.19
N LEU A 21 -8.92 -9.49 4.69
CA LEU A 21 -8.38 -10.40 3.67
C LEU A 21 -7.83 -11.68 4.30
N ASP A 22 -8.14 -12.83 3.72
CA ASP A 22 -7.56 -14.11 4.16
C ASP A 22 -6.14 -14.29 3.60
N HIS A 23 -5.90 -13.82 2.37
CA HIS A 23 -4.60 -13.86 1.71
C HIS A 23 -4.40 -12.66 0.76
N LEU A 24 -3.15 -12.44 0.33
CA LEU A 24 -2.79 -11.43 -0.64
C LEU A 24 -2.67 -12.08 -2.03
N ASP A 25 -3.63 -11.85 -2.94
CA ASP A 25 -3.54 -12.28 -4.35
C ASP A 25 -2.82 -11.20 -5.18
N ARG A 26 -1.73 -11.59 -5.82
CA ARG A 26 -0.89 -10.72 -6.67
C ARG A 26 -1.12 -10.93 -8.16
N GLN A 27 -1.87 -11.97 -8.51
CA GLN A 27 -2.13 -12.38 -9.87
C GLN A 27 -3.53 -11.91 -10.33
N ALA A 28 -4.41 -11.58 -9.40
CA ALA A 28 -5.71 -10.98 -9.69
C ALA A 28 -6.10 -9.94 -8.62
N PRO A 29 -6.89 -8.91 -9.00
CA PRO A 29 -7.44 -7.97 -8.04
C PRO A 29 -8.46 -8.64 -7.11
N GLN A 30 -8.54 -8.17 -5.86
CA GLN A 30 -9.55 -8.58 -4.90
C GLN A 30 -10.54 -7.43 -4.68
N LEU A 31 -11.64 -7.43 -5.43
CA LEU A 31 -12.62 -6.34 -5.46
C LEU A 31 -13.62 -6.42 -4.31
N VAL A 32 -13.72 -5.35 -3.52
CA VAL A 32 -14.66 -5.22 -2.41
C VAL A 32 -15.99 -4.68 -2.92
N TYR A 33 -15.95 -3.65 -3.74
CA TYR A 33 -17.11 -3.01 -4.34
C TYR A 33 -16.84 -2.70 -5.81
N ASP A 34 -17.74 -3.09 -6.69
CA ASP A 34 -17.63 -2.85 -8.12
C ASP A 34 -19.01 -2.50 -8.72
N TYR A 35 -19.06 -1.42 -9.49
CA TYR A 35 -20.29 -0.86 -10.04
C TYR A 35 -20.08 -0.37 -11.46
N GLY A 36 -20.97 -0.75 -12.38
CA GLY A 36 -20.97 -0.29 -13.76
C GLY A 36 -20.91 -1.44 -14.77
N ARG A 37 -20.16 -1.22 -15.84
CA ARG A 37 -20.03 -2.14 -16.99
C ARG A 37 -18.61 -2.08 -17.55
N PRO A 38 -18.21 -3.02 -18.44
CA PRO A 38 -16.87 -3.00 -19.01
C PRO A 38 -16.49 -1.62 -19.58
N ARG A 39 -15.32 -1.12 -19.17
CA ARG A 39 -14.76 0.20 -19.54
C ARG A 39 -15.54 1.42 -19.05
N GLN A 40 -16.57 1.23 -18.22
CA GLN A 40 -17.33 2.29 -17.54
C GLN A 40 -17.72 1.78 -16.15
N GLN A 41 -16.76 1.79 -15.23
CA GLN A 41 -16.95 1.20 -13.90
C GLN A 41 -16.22 1.98 -12.80
N LEU A 42 -16.73 1.85 -11.59
CA LEU A 42 -16.08 2.24 -10.35
C LEU A 42 -15.72 0.98 -9.59
N SER A 43 -14.46 0.86 -9.20
CA SER A 43 -13.96 -0.31 -8.49
C SER A 43 -13.17 0.12 -7.25
N LEU A 44 -13.46 -0.52 -6.12
CA LEU A 44 -12.75 -0.38 -4.84
C LEU A 44 -12.32 -1.78 -4.37
N GLY A 45 -11.06 -1.94 -4.01
CA GLY A 45 -10.53 -3.20 -3.50
C GLY A 45 -9.02 -3.18 -3.42
N PHE A 46 -8.40 -4.34 -3.64
CA PHE A 46 -6.96 -4.51 -3.55
C PHE A 46 -6.37 -5.01 -4.86
N VAL A 47 -5.21 -4.47 -5.23
CA VAL A 47 -4.38 -4.92 -6.35
C VAL A 47 -2.98 -5.25 -5.82
N ASP A 48 -2.19 -5.99 -6.59
CA ASP A 48 -0.81 -6.36 -6.26
C ASP A 48 -0.65 -6.95 -4.84
N GLY A 49 -1.68 -7.64 -4.34
CA GLY A 49 -1.76 -8.21 -3.00
C GLY A 49 -2.23 -7.22 -1.94
N ASP A 50 -1.43 -6.19 -1.64
CA ASP A 50 -1.61 -5.31 -0.47
C ASP A 50 -1.93 -3.84 -0.79
N THR A 51 -2.06 -3.49 -2.08
CA THR A 51 -2.29 -2.12 -2.50
C THR A 51 -3.78 -1.82 -2.54
N LEU A 52 -4.23 -0.94 -1.64
CA LEU A 52 -5.60 -0.45 -1.67
C LEU A 52 -5.78 0.41 -2.92
N TRP A 53 -6.83 0.11 -3.68
CA TRP A 53 -7.04 0.64 -5.02
C TRP A 53 -8.47 1.14 -5.17
N PHE A 54 -8.58 2.34 -5.72
CA PHE A 54 -9.85 2.95 -6.09
C PHE A 54 -9.74 3.56 -7.47
N ALA A 55 -10.58 3.13 -8.40
CA ALA A 55 -10.56 3.61 -9.77
C ALA A 55 -11.95 3.95 -10.29
N ILE A 56 -12.02 5.00 -11.10
CA ILE A 56 -13.18 5.32 -11.93
C ILE A 56 -12.75 5.27 -13.40
N THR A 57 -13.18 4.22 -14.08
CA THR A 57 -12.99 4.07 -15.53
C THR A 57 -14.20 4.67 -16.22
N ASP A 58 -14.00 5.65 -17.10
CA ASP A 58 -15.03 6.14 -18.01
C ASP A 58 -14.64 5.86 -19.47
N SER A 59 -15.59 6.04 -20.39
CA SER A 59 -15.37 5.77 -21.81
C SER A 59 -14.39 6.73 -22.50
N SER A 60 -14.04 7.85 -21.87
CA SER A 60 -13.17 8.87 -22.45
C SER A 60 -11.70 8.64 -22.11
N ARG A 61 -11.38 8.07 -20.93
CA ARG A 61 -10.00 7.83 -20.48
C ARG A 61 -9.89 6.58 -19.57
N PRO A 62 -9.70 5.38 -20.14
CA PRO A 62 -9.45 4.21 -19.31
C PRO A 62 -8.13 4.39 -18.53
N PHE A 63 -8.15 4.05 -17.22
CA PHE A 63 -6.99 3.96 -16.32
C PHE A 63 -6.26 5.25 -15.88
N THR A 64 -6.80 6.46 -16.12
CA THR A 64 -6.16 7.69 -15.61
C THR A 64 -6.71 8.19 -14.26
N ASN A 65 -7.92 7.77 -13.89
CA ASN A 65 -8.56 8.23 -12.65
C ASN A 65 -8.45 7.14 -11.58
N VAL A 66 -7.30 7.11 -10.93
CA VAL A 66 -6.95 6.08 -9.95
C VAL A 66 -6.35 6.74 -8.70
N CYS A 67 -6.70 6.17 -7.55
CA CYS A 67 -5.99 6.32 -6.29
C CYS A 67 -5.43 4.93 -5.92
N TRP A 68 -4.15 4.84 -5.60
CA TRP A 68 -3.54 3.62 -5.06
C TRP A 68 -2.74 3.94 -3.81
N PHE A 69 -2.76 3.03 -2.84
CA PHE A 69 -1.97 3.16 -1.61
C PHE A 69 -1.38 1.79 -1.25
N PRO A 70 -0.06 1.59 -1.44
CA PRO A 70 0.58 0.29 -1.22
C PRO A 70 0.74 -0.04 0.26
N ASN A 71 0.87 -1.33 0.59
CA ASN A 71 1.01 -1.81 1.98
C ASN A 71 -0.14 -1.38 2.90
N ALA A 72 -1.36 -1.29 2.36
CA ALA A 72 -2.50 -0.75 3.09
C ALA A 72 -3.02 -1.70 4.17
N ILE A 73 -2.84 -3.02 3.98
CA ILE A 73 -3.53 -4.05 4.77
C ILE A 73 -2.61 -5.20 5.15
N ARG A 74 -2.96 -5.88 6.25
CA ARG A 74 -2.40 -7.17 6.66
C ARG A 74 -3.49 -8.23 6.60
N THR A 75 -3.14 -9.46 6.26
CA THR A 75 -4.09 -10.56 6.25
C THR A 75 -4.62 -10.84 7.65
N ASN A 76 -5.84 -11.36 7.73
CA ASN A 76 -6.54 -11.73 8.96
C ASN A 76 -6.73 -10.56 9.95
N GLN A 77 -6.71 -9.31 9.48
CA GLN A 77 -6.99 -8.12 10.28
C GLN A 77 -8.12 -7.29 9.67
N TRP A 78 -9.10 -6.94 10.49
CA TRP A 78 -10.17 -6.00 10.09
C TRP A 78 -9.60 -4.61 9.87
N THR A 79 -9.97 -4.02 8.73
CA THR A 79 -9.56 -2.70 8.29
C THR A 79 -10.79 -2.00 7.71
N HIS A 80 -10.96 -0.72 7.99
CA HIS A 80 -12.04 0.06 7.38
C HIS A 80 -11.51 0.78 6.14
N ILE A 81 -12.20 0.64 5.01
CA ILE A 81 -11.83 1.32 3.77
C ILE A 81 -12.98 2.19 3.28
N ALA A 82 -12.67 3.34 2.69
CA ALA A 82 -13.67 4.15 2.02
C ALA A 82 -13.15 4.82 0.75
N ALA A 83 -14.02 4.92 -0.25
CA ALA A 83 -13.83 5.67 -1.47
C ALA A 83 -14.82 6.83 -1.52
N VAL A 84 -14.31 8.06 -1.60
CA VAL A 84 -15.11 9.27 -1.76
C VAL A 84 -14.92 9.79 -3.18
N CYS A 85 -15.99 10.19 -3.85
CA CYS A 85 -15.95 10.70 -5.21
C CYS A 85 -17.06 11.73 -5.47
N GLY A 86 -16.81 12.65 -6.38
CA GLY A 86 -17.74 13.69 -6.79
C GLY A 86 -17.03 14.94 -7.31
N PRO A 87 -17.72 16.10 -7.39
CA PRO A 87 -17.12 17.35 -7.85
C PRO A 87 -15.83 17.77 -7.12
N GLY A 88 -15.66 17.38 -5.84
CA GLY A 88 -14.45 17.66 -5.06
C GLY A 88 -13.25 16.75 -5.38
N GLY A 89 -13.42 15.78 -6.28
CA GLY A 89 -12.41 14.81 -6.66
C GLY A 89 -12.60 13.44 -6.01
N MET A 90 -11.69 12.52 -6.31
CA MET A 90 -11.58 11.21 -5.67
C MET A 90 -10.71 11.29 -4.40
N ARG A 91 -11.09 10.54 -3.37
CA ARG A 91 -10.27 10.32 -2.18
C ARG A 91 -10.38 8.86 -1.73
N LEU A 92 -9.24 8.31 -1.35
CA LEU A 92 -9.13 6.97 -0.77
C LEU A 92 -8.83 7.11 0.72
N LEU A 93 -9.59 6.41 1.54
CA LEU A 93 -9.48 6.44 2.99
C LEU A 93 -9.21 5.03 3.53
N LEU A 94 -8.32 4.98 4.51
CA LEU A 94 -7.95 3.79 5.26
C LEU A 94 -8.08 4.11 6.74
N ASP A 95 -8.93 3.39 7.46
CA ASP A 95 -9.21 3.58 8.89
C ASP A 95 -9.63 5.04 9.19
N GLY A 96 -10.39 5.63 8.28
CA GLY A 96 -10.85 7.02 8.34
C GLY A 96 -9.77 8.07 8.06
N VAL A 97 -8.55 7.68 7.68
CA VAL A 97 -7.46 8.60 7.28
C VAL A 97 -7.42 8.74 5.75
N SER A 98 -7.28 9.97 5.24
CA SER A 98 -7.17 10.24 3.79
C SER A 98 -5.80 9.80 3.24
N VAL A 99 -5.69 8.58 2.71
CA VAL A 99 -4.44 8.02 2.19
C VAL A 99 -4.15 8.32 0.73
N GLU A 100 -5.15 8.67 -0.09
CA GLU A 100 -4.88 9.25 -1.41
C GLU A 100 -5.95 10.21 -1.92
N ARG A 101 -5.56 11.06 -2.89
CA ARG A 101 -6.43 12.03 -3.56
C ARG A 101 -6.13 12.11 -5.05
N ASN A 102 -7.18 12.22 -5.86
CA ASN A 102 -7.07 12.50 -7.30
C ASN A 102 -8.10 13.58 -7.66
N PRO A 103 -7.73 14.65 -8.37
CA PRO A 103 -8.64 15.78 -8.65
C PRO A 103 -9.77 15.45 -9.63
N PHE A 104 -9.87 14.22 -10.14
CA PHE A 104 -10.90 13.81 -11.08
C PHE A 104 -12.32 13.96 -10.48
N PRO A 105 -13.19 14.81 -11.05
CA PRO A 105 -14.47 15.20 -10.44
C PRO A 105 -15.63 14.23 -10.77
N GLY A 106 -15.35 12.95 -10.94
CA GLY A 106 -16.35 11.93 -11.31
C GLY A 106 -17.00 11.25 -10.11
N GLY A 107 -18.19 10.68 -10.33
CA GLY A 107 -18.95 9.91 -9.33
C GLY A 107 -19.74 8.78 -10.00
N LEU A 108 -20.62 8.06 -9.29
CA LEU A 108 -21.34 6.92 -9.89
C LEU A 108 -22.23 7.33 -11.09
N ALA A 109 -22.73 8.57 -11.09
CA ALA A 109 -23.51 9.11 -12.20
C ALA A 109 -22.72 9.22 -13.52
N SER A 110 -21.39 9.34 -13.48
CA SER A 110 -20.57 9.42 -14.71
C SER A 110 -20.47 8.08 -15.45
N LEU A 111 -20.96 6.99 -14.85
CA LEU A 111 -20.91 5.64 -15.41
C LEU A 111 -22.17 5.29 -16.23
N GLY A 112 -23.19 6.15 -16.18
CA GLY A 112 -24.47 5.94 -16.85
C GLY A 112 -25.38 4.91 -16.14
N ALA A 113 -26.54 4.67 -16.76
CA ALA A 113 -27.54 3.72 -16.24
C ALA A 113 -27.32 2.29 -16.76
N GLY A 114 -27.87 1.31 -16.03
CA GLY A 114 -27.94 -0.09 -16.46
C GLY A 114 -26.69 -0.93 -16.21
N GLY A 115 -25.73 -0.43 -15.41
CA GLY A 115 -24.58 -1.22 -14.95
C GLY A 115 -24.94 -2.24 -13.87
N ARG A 116 -24.14 -3.31 -13.78
CA ARG A 116 -24.21 -4.27 -12.68
C ARG A 116 -23.62 -3.67 -11.41
N HIS A 117 -23.97 -4.26 -10.28
CA HIS A 117 -23.50 -3.82 -8.98
C HIS A 117 -23.17 -5.03 -8.09
N CYS A 118 -21.93 -5.11 -7.64
CA CYS A 118 -21.40 -6.27 -6.94
C CYS A 118 -20.57 -5.87 -5.72
N ILE A 119 -20.77 -6.62 -4.63
CA ILE A 119 -19.86 -6.67 -3.48
C ILE A 119 -19.09 -7.99 -3.59
N GLY A 120 -17.77 -7.95 -3.42
CA GLY A 120 -16.90 -9.14 -3.38
C GLY A 120 -16.59 -9.80 -4.72
N GLN A 121 -16.97 -9.20 -5.86
CA GLN A 121 -16.69 -9.73 -7.20
C GLN A 121 -16.70 -8.62 -8.26
N THR A 122 -16.11 -8.91 -9.43
CA THR A 122 -16.14 -8.02 -10.60
C THR A 122 -17.53 -7.92 -11.24
N VAL A 123 -17.88 -6.73 -11.75
CA VAL A 123 -19.06 -6.53 -12.61
C VAL A 123 -18.83 -6.98 -14.06
N THR A 124 -17.57 -7.12 -14.46
CA THR A 124 -17.15 -7.46 -15.83
C THR A 124 -16.83 -8.94 -15.97
N ALA A 125 -17.23 -9.53 -17.09
CA ALA A 125 -16.79 -10.89 -17.42
C ALA A 125 -15.29 -10.85 -17.74
N THR A 126 -14.53 -11.70 -17.07
CA THR A 126 -13.08 -11.87 -17.25
C THR A 126 -12.79 -13.36 -17.43
N ASP A 127 -11.74 -13.69 -18.19
CA ASP A 127 -11.34 -15.09 -18.44
C ASP A 127 -10.95 -15.83 -17.15
N ARG A 128 -10.48 -15.08 -16.15
CA ARG A 128 -10.23 -15.55 -14.79
C ARG A 128 -11.31 -15.06 -13.85
N GLU A 129 -11.65 -15.89 -12.87
CA GLU A 129 -12.58 -15.49 -11.82
C GLU A 129 -11.94 -14.50 -10.84
N VAL A 130 -12.48 -13.27 -10.83
CA VAL A 130 -12.08 -12.20 -9.90
C VAL A 130 -13.06 -12.16 -8.74
N ARG A 131 -12.63 -12.65 -7.57
CA ARG A 131 -13.41 -12.70 -6.32
C ARG A 131 -12.59 -12.18 -5.15
N PHE A 132 -13.28 -11.61 -4.18
CA PHE A 132 -12.71 -11.28 -2.88
C PHE A 132 -12.53 -12.56 -2.04
N ALA A 133 -11.35 -12.75 -1.46
CA ALA A 133 -11.08 -13.84 -0.54
C ALA A 133 -10.89 -13.30 0.88
N GLY A 134 -11.97 -13.31 1.64
CA GLY A 134 -12.01 -12.79 2.99
C GLY A 134 -13.43 -12.48 3.46
N MET A 135 -13.53 -11.55 4.41
CA MET A 135 -14.79 -11.07 4.95
C MET A 135 -15.00 -9.59 4.64
N ILE A 136 -16.25 -9.23 4.35
CA ILE A 136 -16.72 -7.86 4.12
C ILE A 136 -17.91 -7.65 5.03
N ASP A 137 -17.96 -6.50 5.70
CA ASP A 137 -19.04 -6.15 6.63
C ASP A 137 -19.38 -4.67 6.55
N GLU A 138 -20.59 -4.30 7.01
CA GLU A 138 -21.06 -2.92 7.15
C GLU A 138 -20.84 -2.07 5.87
N VAL A 139 -21.25 -2.60 4.72
CA VAL A 139 -21.09 -1.90 3.43
C VAL A 139 -22.10 -0.78 3.34
N ARG A 140 -21.63 0.45 3.19
CA ARG A 140 -22.49 1.64 3.13
C ARG A 140 -22.22 2.44 1.88
N VAL A 141 -23.28 3.03 1.33
CA VAL A 141 -23.21 4.02 0.27
C VAL A 141 -23.93 5.27 0.72
N TRP A 142 -23.21 6.39 0.73
CA TRP A 142 -23.72 7.73 0.99
C TRP A 142 -23.80 8.51 -0.32
N SER A 143 -24.78 9.40 -0.46
CA SER A 143 -24.97 10.30 -1.60
C SER A 143 -24.16 11.61 -1.51
N GLU A 144 -23.20 11.67 -0.59
CA GLU A 144 -22.40 12.86 -0.27
C GLU A 144 -20.89 12.54 -0.26
N GLU A 145 -20.07 13.59 -0.44
CA GLU A 145 -18.61 13.51 -0.25
C GLU A 145 -18.24 13.65 1.23
N ARG A 146 -18.25 12.53 1.97
CA ARG A 146 -17.97 12.54 3.41
C ARG A 146 -16.50 12.88 3.69
N SER A 147 -16.28 13.67 4.73
CA SER A 147 -14.95 14.01 5.22
C SER A 147 -14.30 12.83 5.95
N PRO A 148 -12.96 12.76 6.05
CA PRO A 148 -12.27 11.72 6.81
C PRO A 148 -12.71 11.67 8.27
N ARG A 149 -13.05 12.84 8.85
CA ARG A 149 -13.59 12.95 10.20
C ARG A 149 -14.95 12.27 10.33
N GLN A 150 -15.89 12.57 9.45
CA GLN A 150 -17.23 11.96 9.45
C GLN A 150 -17.15 10.44 9.25
N VAL A 151 -16.27 9.95 8.38
CA VAL A 151 -16.05 8.51 8.20
C VAL A 151 -15.51 7.88 9.48
N ARG A 152 -14.50 8.50 10.11
CA ARG A 152 -13.88 7.98 11.34
C ARG A 152 -14.85 7.96 12.53
N GLU A 153 -15.69 8.97 12.66
CA GLU A 153 -16.66 9.08 13.76
C GLU A 153 -17.77 8.02 13.64
N ASP A 154 -18.17 7.64 12.42
CA ASP A 154 -19.32 6.77 12.18
C ASP A 154 -18.96 5.31 11.83
N MET A 155 -17.69 4.99 11.54
CA MET A 155 -17.31 3.63 11.09
C MET A 155 -17.56 2.53 12.13
N PHE A 156 -17.68 2.85 13.42
CA PHE A 156 -18.04 1.91 14.49
C PHE A 156 -19.53 1.91 14.86
N SER A 157 -20.28 2.88 14.34
CA SER A 157 -21.69 3.07 14.67
C SER A 157 -22.54 2.30 13.66
N LYS A 158 -23.51 1.53 14.13
CA LYS A 158 -24.50 0.88 13.25
C LYS A 158 -25.51 1.93 12.78
N PRO A 159 -25.70 2.13 11.46
CA PRO A 159 -26.72 3.04 10.96
C PRO A 159 -28.11 2.54 11.34
N VAL A 160 -29.00 3.47 11.68
CA VAL A 160 -30.42 3.24 11.96
C VAL A 160 -31.24 3.23 10.66
N GLY A 161 -30.68 3.70 9.55
CA GLY A 161 -31.26 3.62 8.20
C GLY A 161 -32.04 4.86 7.76
N ASN A 162 -32.01 5.93 8.56
CA ASN A 162 -32.68 7.21 8.27
C ASN A 162 -31.73 8.41 8.32
N GLU A 163 -30.42 8.15 8.35
CA GLU A 163 -29.39 9.17 8.35
C GLU A 163 -29.47 10.02 7.07
N PRO A 164 -29.39 11.35 7.17
CA PRO A 164 -29.27 12.21 6.00
C PRO A 164 -28.07 11.79 5.14
N GLY A 165 -28.31 11.66 3.84
CA GLY A 165 -27.29 11.26 2.86
C GLY A 165 -27.00 9.76 2.79
N LEU A 166 -27.56 8.91 3.65
CA LEU A 166 -27.41 7.46 3.51
C LEU A 166 -28.28 6.96 2.35
N ALA A 167 -27.67 6.31 1.35
CA ALA A 167 -28.37 5.73 0.21
C ALA A 167 -28.65 4.23 0.40
N ALA A 168 -27.70 3.48 0.96
CA ALA A 168 -27.85 2.07 1.29
C ALA A 168 -26.88 1.63 2.40
N CYS A 169 -27.25 0.58 3.14
CA CYS A 169 -26.45 -0.05 4.17
C CYS A 169 -26.72 -1.56 4.23
N TRP A 170 -25.69 -2.38 4.00
CA TRP A 170 -25.75 -3.84 4.14
C TRP A 170 -24.84 -4.29 5.28
N SER A 171 -25.43 -4.62 6.44
CA SER A 171 -24.69 -5.07 7.64
C SER A 171 -24.49 -6.58 7.72
N PHE A 172 -25.23 -7.38 6.95
CA PHE A 172 -25.17 -8.85 6.94
C PHE A 172 -25.42 -9.57 8.29
N ASP A 173 -25.69 -8.85 9.37
CA ASP A 173 -25.90 -9.36 10.74
C ASP A 173 -27.08 -10.34 10.85
N ASP A 174 -28.10 -10.17 10.02
CA ASP A 174 -29.30 -11.04 10.03
C ASP A 174 -29.16 -12.28 9.13
N GLY A 175 -27.94 -12.52 8.61
CA GLY A 175 -27.65 -13.63 7.70
C GLY A 175 -28.12 -13.40 6.27
N THR A 176 -28.64 -12.21 5.95
CA THR A 176 -29.14 -11.85 4.62
C THR A 176 -28.42 -10.64 4.05
N ALA A 177 -28.58 -10.39 2.75
CA ALA A 177 -28.07 -9.18 2.09
C ALA A 177 -29.15 -8.09 2.01
N ARG A 178 -29.98 -7.93 3.04
CA ARG A 178 -31.01 -6.88 3.09
C ARG A 178 -30.36 -5.50 3.24
N ASP A 179 -30.88 -4.51 2.51
CA ASP A 179 -30.50 -3.12 2.69
C ASP A 179 -31.30 -2.52 3.87
N ALA A 180 -30.59 -2.15 4.93
CA ALA A 180 -31.16 -1.48 6.11
C ALA A 180 -31.35 0.03 5.89
N GLY A 181 -30.82 0.58 4.80
CA GLY A 181 -30.96 1.98 4.42
C GLY A 181 -32.32 2.31 3.78
N PRO A 182 -32.54 3.60 3.45
CA PRO A 182 -33.82 4.07 2.92
C PRO A 182 -34.12 3.56 1.51
N GLY A 183 -33.09 3.16 0.75
CA GLY A 183 -33.21 2.69 -0.62
C GLY A 183 -33.84 1.31 -0.78
N ARG A 184 -33.80 0.46 0.28
CA ARG A 184 -34.23 -0.95 0.25
C ARG A 184 -33.67 -1.71 -0.96
N HIS A 185 -32.42 -1.45 -1.29
CA HIS A 185 -31.68 -2.07 -2.38
C HIS A 185 -31.19 -3.47 -1.99
N ASP A 186 -32.13 -4.36 -1.67
CA ASP A 186 -31.85 -5.72 -1.20
C ASP A 186 -30.97 -6.49 -2.20
N GLY A 187 -29.91 -7.07 -1.67
CA GLY A 187 -28.98 -7.91 -2.39
C GLY A 187 -29.36 -9.38 -2.36
N ARG A 188 -28.65 -10.14 -3.19
CA ARG A 188 -28.67 -11.61 -3.19
C ARG A 188 -27.27 -12.15 -2.96
N LEU A 189 -27.13 -13.06 -1.99
CA LEU A 189 -25.90 -13.86 -1.82
C LEU A 189 -25.74 -14.77 -3.04
N MET A 190 -24.56 -14.76 -3.64
CA MET A 190 -24.29 -15.47 -4.89
C MET A 190 -23.24 -16.56 -4.67
N LYS A 191 -23.38 -17.67 -5.41
CA LYS A 191 -22.38 -18.75 -5.47
C LYS A 191 -22.06 -19.27 -4.06
N SER A 192 -20.80 -19.15 -3.63
CA SER A 192 -20.30 -19.63 -2.33
C SER A 192 -20.27 -18.55 -1.24
N ALA A 193 -20.88 -17.38 -1.46
CA ALA A 193 -20.96 -16.34 -0.44
C ALA A 193 -21.80 -16.83 0.76
N GLN A 194 -21.25 -16.68 1.97
CA GLN A 194 -21.86 -17.11 3.23
C GLN A 194 -21.67 -16.02 4.28
N THR A 195 -22.66 -15.84 5.14
CA THR A 195 -22.54 -15.00 6.33
C THR A 195 -21.93 -15.80 7.48
N ARG A 196 -21.12 -15.14 8.31
CA ARG A 196 -20.51 -15.72 9.51
C ARG A 196 -20.59 -14.71 10.64
N ILE A 197 -20.78 -15.20 11.87
CA ILE A 197 -20.74 -14.35 13.06
C ILE A 197 -19.28 -14.10 13.40
N GLU A 198 -18.88 -12.84 13.31
CA GLU A 198 -17.54 -12.35 13.60
C GLU A 198 -17.66 -11.03 14.37
N ARG A 199 -16.63 -10.67 15.14
CA ARG A 199 -16.62 -9.41 15.90
C ARG A 199 -15.77 -8.38 15.16
N LEU A 200 -16.37 -7.26 14.79
CA LEU A 200 -15.65 -6.08 14.31
C LEU A 200 -14.84 -5.43 15.45
N PRO A 201 -13.72 -4.75 15.13
CA PRO A 201 -12.99 -3.93 16.11
C PRO A 201 -13.91 -2.87 16.71
N ASP A 202 -13.69 -2.54 17.99
CA ASP A 202 -14.31 -1.38 18.63
C ASP A 202 -13.35 -0.19 18.64
N ALA A 203 -13.89 1.00 18.92
CA ALA A 203 -13.11 2.24 18.94
C ALA A 203 -11.94 2.21 19.95
N ALA A 204 -12.03 1.42 21.02
CA ALA A 204 -10.99 1.33 22.06
C ALA A 204 -9.81 0.46 21.62
N GLY A 205 -10.06 -0.60 20.85
CA GLY A 205 -9.05 -1.52 20.32
C GLY A 205 -8.52 -1.15 18.93
N PHE A 206 -9.01 -0.07 18.32
CA PHE A 206 -8.68 0.25 16.94
C PHE A 206 -7.39 1.08 16.79
N GLN A 207 -6.69 0.85 15.68
CA GLN A 207 -5.42 1.52 15.39
C GLN A 207 -5.65 3.00 15.10
N ASP A 208 -5.03 3.87 15.91
CA ASP A 208 -5.06 5.31 15.72
C ASP A 208 -4.07 5.73 14.61
N ARG A 209 -4.47 5.50 13.36
CA ARG A 209 -3.62 5.79 12.20
C ARG A 209 -3.47 7.28 11.95
N VAL A 210 -2.26 7.67 11.59
CA VAL A 210 -1.91 9.05 11.22
C VAL A 210 -1.09 9.04 9.94
N LEU A 211 -1.51 9.82 8.95
CA LEU A 211 -0.75 10.05 7.73
C LEU A 211 0.09 11.31 7.90
N LEU A 212 1.39 11.12 8.08
CA LEU A 212 2.34 12.22 8.04
C LEU A 212 2.62 12.58 6.59
N SER A 213 2.40 13.84 6.22
CA SER A 213 2.92 14.38 4.98
C SER A 213 3.59 15.73 5.20
N GLY A 214 4.62 16.00 4.40
CA GLY A 214 5.37 17.24 4.49
C GLY A 214 6.26 17.43 3.28
N ARG A 215 7.03 18.51 3.33
CA ARG A 215 8.03 18.84 2.32
C ARG A 215 9.39 19.00 2.96
N VAL A 216 10.42 18.47 2.33
CA VAL A 216 11.83 18.76 2.61
C VAL A 216 12.38 19.73 1.56
N SER A 217 13.16 20.71 1.98
CA SER A 217 13.81 21.67 1.07
C SER A 217 15.03 22.34 1.72
N HIS A 218 15.90 22.93 0.91
CA HIS A 218 16.91 23.88 1.42
C HIS A 218 16.25 25.23 1.77
N ALA A 219 16.97 26.08 2.51
CA ALA A 219 16.52 27.43 2.87
C ALA A 219 16.12 28.30 1.65
N GLY A 220 16.68 28.04 0.47
CA GLY A 220 16.32 28.68 -0.80
C GLY A 220 15.08 28.11 -1.50
N GLY A 221 14.41 27.09 -0.93
CA GLY A 221 13.23 26.44 -1.51
C GLY A 221 13.54 25.33 -2.54
N GLU A 222 14.81 25.12 -2.85
CA GLU A 222 15.28 24.03 -3.71
C GLU A 222 14.99 22.66 -3.10
N VAL A 223 14.69 21.69 -3.96
CA VAL A 223 14.38 20.32 -3.55
C VAL A 223 15.67 19.55 -3.29
N CYS A 224 15.72 18.77 -2.21
CA CYS A 224 16.90 18.01 -1.79
C CYS A 224 16.67 16.52 -2.02
N LEU A 225 17.41 15.91 -2.95
CA LEU A 225 17.26 14.50 -3.31
C LEU A 225 18.59 13.75 -3.34
N PRO A 226 18.61 12.49 -2.87
CA PRO A 226 17.55 11.84 -2.07
C PRO A 226 17.54 12.39 -0.63
N SER A 227 16.35 12.68 -0.10
CA SER A 227 16.16 12.96 1.33
C SER A 227 15.47 11.78 1.99
N LEU A 228 16.09 11.21 3.01
CA LEU A 228 15.50 10.17 3.84
C LEU A 228 14.77 10.83 5.01
N VAL A 229 13.50 10.48 5.19
CA VAL A 229 12.68 10.97 6.30
C VAL A 229 12.38 9.79 7.21
N GLN A 230 12.77 9.90 8.48
CA GLN A 230 12.57 8.89 9.51
C GLN A 230 11.67 9.41 10.62
N LEU A 231 10.59 8.67 10.91
CA LEU A 231 9.85 8.84 12.15
C LEU A 231 10.51 7.97 13.21
N ARG A 232 10.83 8.57 14.35
CA ARG A 232 11.30 7.83 15.53
C ARG A 232 10.29 7.95 16.66
N ALA A 233 10.27 6.92 17.49
CA ALA A 233 9.49 6.82 18.71
C ALA A 233 10.46 6.53 19.85
N ASP A 234 10.47 7.39 20.87
CA ASP A 234 11.39 7.30 22.03
C ASP A 234 12.87 7.15 21.58
N GLY A 235 13.25 7.93 20.55
CA GLY A 235 14.61 7.94 19.97
C GLY A 235 14.93 6.76 19.03
N GLN A 236 14.02 5.79 18.85
CA GLN A 236 14.24 4.62 17.99
C GLN A 236 13.53 4.75 16.64
N PRO A 237 14.18 4.38 15.52
CA PRO A 237 13.54 4.38 14.20
C PRO A 237 12.29 3.49 14.17
N LEU A 238 11.14 4.12 13.91
CA LEU A 238 9.85 3.45 13.78
C LEU A 238 9.50 3.19 12.31
N GLN A 239 9.72 4.18 11.43
CA GLN A 239 9.40 4.09 10.02
C GLN A 239 10.27 5.03 9.20
N SER A 240 10.48 4.71 7.92
CA SER A 240 11.32 5.49 7.01
C SER A 240 10.69 5.56 5.62
N THR A 241 10.87 6.71 4.96
CA THR A 241 10.42 6.96 3.57
C THR A 241 11.41 7.91 2.89
N LEU A 242 11.44 7.92 1.55
CA LEU A 242 12.20 8.90 0.78
C LEU A 242 11.27 9.99 0.28
N ALA A 243 11.77 11.22 0.25
CA ALA A 243 11.07 12.31 -0.43
C ALA A 243 11.08 12.10 -1.94
N ASP A 244 9.96 12.42 -2.59
CA ASP A 244 9.80 12.37 -4.04
C ASP A 244 10.60 13.49 -4.74
N PRO A 245 10.66 13.51 -6.08
CA PRO A 245 11.38 14.54 -6.81
C PRO A 245 10.92 15.99 -6.60
N ARG A 246 9.79 16.21 -5.93
CA ARG A 246 9.26 17.53 -5.54
C ARG A 246 9.57 17.86 -4.07
N GLY A 247 10.29 16.98 -3.38
CA GLY A 247 10.61 17.08 -1.96
C GLY A 247 9.46 16.67 -1.05
N MET A 248 8.39 16.09 -1.59
CA MET A 248 7.24 15.68 -0.81
C MET A 248 7.47 14.29 -0.24
N PHE A 249 7.12 14.09 1.03
CA PHE A 249 7.12 12.77 1.64
C PHE A 249 5.75 12.47 2.24
N ARG A 250 5.43 11.18 2.31
CA ARG A 250 4.23 10.66 2.96
C ARG A 250 4.57 9.38 3.72
N MET A 251 4.00 9.23 4.90
CA MET A 251 4.28 8.10 5.78
C MET A 251 3.07 7.84 6.68
N LEU A 252 2.53 6.64 6.61
CA LEU A 252 1.40 6.22 7.44
C LEU A 252 1.91 5.45 8.66
N THR A 253 1.57 5.92 9.85
CA THR A 253 1.98 5.29 11.12
C THR A 253 0.77 5.05 12.04
N VAL A 254 0.98 4.33 13.14
CA VAL A 254 0.00 4.15 14.21
C VAL A 254 0.48 4.91 15.44
N ARG A 255 -0.33 5.87 15.89
CA ARG A 255 -0.06 6.64 17.09
C ARG A 255 -0.23 5.76 18.33
N ARG A 256 0.70 5.91 19.27
CA ARG A 256 0.70 5.27 20.58
C ARG A 256 0.63 6.38 21.64
N PRO A 257 -0.36 6.36 22.55
CA PRO A 257 -0.43 7.33 23.64
C PRO A 257 0.84 7.28 24.51
N GLY A 258 1.35 8.45 24.92
CA GLY A 258 2.49 8.55 25.84
C GLY A 258 3.88 8.28 25.22
N VAL A 259 3.96 8.16 23.89
CA VAL A 259 5.22 8.01 23.16
C VAL A 259 5.65 9.36 22.59
N ASP A 260 6.94 9.68 22.75
CA ASP A 260 7.53 10.87 22.15
C ASP A 260 7.95 10.57 20.71
N TYR A 261 7.43 11.38 19.79
CA TYR A 261 7.72 11.24 18.38
C TYR A 261 8.65 12.36 17.91
N GLU A 262 9.60 12.00 17.08
CA GLU A 262 10.45 12.95 16.35
C GLU A 262 10.48 12.58 14.87
N LEU A 263 10.58 13.60 14.02
CA LEU A 263 10.77 13.41 12.59
C LEU A 263 12.12 14.00 12.18
N ILE A 264 12.96 13.16 11.61
CA ILE A 264 14.29 13.53 11.15
C ILE A 264 14.32 13.38 9.64
N ALA A 265 14.69 14.45 8.94
CA ALA A 265 15.06 14.36 7.53
C ALA A 265 16.58 14.47 7.40
N THR A 266 17.19 13.52 6.70
CA THR A 266 18.63 13.42 6.47
C THR A 266 18.91 13.47 4.97
N HIS A 267 19.88 14.28 4.60
CA HIS A 267 20.38 14.47 3.24
C HIS A 267 21.91 14.42 3.25
N PRO A 268 22.59 14.12 2.12
CA PRO A 268 24.05 14.25 2.02
C PRO A 268 24.65 15.61 2.41
N HIS A 269 23.82 16.66 2.53
CA HIS A 269 24.24 18.02 2.90
C HIS A 269 23.83 18.41 4.33
N GLY A 270 23.27 17.49 5.12
CA GLY A 270 22.90 17.76 6.51
C GLY A 270 21.59 17.09 6.92
N ALA A 271 21.19 17.32 8.17
CA ALA A 271 19.96 16.82 8.74
C ALA A 271 19.13 17.93 9.38
N VAL A 272 17.82 17.73 9.47
CA VAL A 272 16.89 18.60 10.18
C VAL A 272 15.93 17.74 11.00
N THR A 273 15.71 18.14 12.25
CA THR A 273 14.85 17.41 13.19
C THR A 273 13.69 18.28 13.62
N ASN A 274 12.50 17.70 13.62
CA ASN A 274 11.33 18.21 14.32
C ASN A 274 11.06 17.32 15.54
N ALA A 275 11.47 17.79 16.72
CA ALA A 275 11.38 17.05 17.97
C ALA A 275 10.02 17.21 18.69
N ASP A 276 9.25 18.26 18.38
CA ASP A 276 7.96 18.55 19.01
C ASP A 276 6.79 17.98 18.20
N LEU A 277 6.91 16.72 17.75
CA LEU A 277 5.91 16.10 16.89
C LEU A 277 4.75 15.50 17.71
N HIS A 278 3.70 16.29 17.91
CA HIS A 278 2.45 15.79 18.50
C HIS A 278 1.52 15.18 17.45
N LEU A 279 1.55 13.86 17.30
CA LEU A 279 0.63 13.15 16.41
C LEU A 279 -0.82 13.31 16.86
N ARG A 280 -1.69 13.77 15.95
CA ARG A 280 -3.14 13.87 16.15
C ARG A 280 -3.89 12.97 15.16
N PRO A 281 -5.06 12.40 15.52
CA PRO A 281 -5.84 11.60 14.61
C PRO A 281 -6.24 12.40 13.35
N GLY A 282 -5.94 11.88 12.16
CA GLY A 282 -6.25 12.53 10.88
C GLY A 282 -5.52 13.84 10.59
N TRP A 283 -4.42 14.12 11.30
CA TRP A 283 -3.51 15.20 10.93
C TRP A 283 -2.75 14.84 9.67
N ASP A 284 -2.86 15.69 8.64
CA ASP A 284 -2.35 15.38 7.30
C ASP A 284 -1.07 16.14 6.92
N ARG A 285 -0.74 17.30 7.54
CA ARG A 285 0.33 18.17 7.01
C ARG A 285 1.23 18.79 8.07
N LEU A 286 2.52 18.49 7.97
CA LEU A 286 3.59 19.02 8.82
C LEU A 286 4.14 20.35 8.27
N PRO A 287 4.72 21.20 9.14
CA PRO A 287 5.60 22.28 8.70
C PRO A 287 6.72 21.74 7.77
N PRO A 288 7.21 22.56 6.81
CA PRO A 288 8.31 22.13 5.97
C PRO A 288 9.58 21.90 6.80
N LEU A 289 10.27 20.81 6.48
CA LEU A 289 11.59 20.50 7.03
C LEU A 289 12.63 21.21 6.18
N ILE A 290 13.20 22.28 6.72
CA ILE A 290 14.15 23.13 5.99
C ILE A 290 15.56 22.79 6.46
N TYR A 291 16.38 22.26 5.55
CA TYR A 291 17.78 22.00 5.85
C TYR A 291 18.54 23.32 6.06
N PRO A 292 19.42 23.40 7.07
CA PRO A 292 20.31 24.53 7.21
C PRO A 292 21.24 24.64 6.00
N THR A 293 21.69 25.85 5.69
CA THR A 293 22.73 26.06 4.69
C THR A 293 24.03 25.45 5.23
N ALA A 294 24.55 24.42 4.57
CA ALA A 294 25.77 23.74 4.99
C ALA A 294 26.66 23.42 3.78
N GLU A 295 27.98 23.52 3.96
CA GLU A 295 28.96 23.16 2.94
C GLU A 295 29.07 21.64 2.82
N HIS A 296 29.00 21.11 1.60
CA HIS A 296 29.12 19.67 1.36
C HIS A 296 30.46 19.11 1.89
N SER A 297 30.37 18.00 2.65
CA SER A 297 31.54 17.28 3.15
C SER A 297 31.39 15.76 2.95
N LEU A 298 32.53 15.08 2.79
CA LEU A 298 32.56 13.62 2.70
C LEU A 298 32.02 12.97 3.99
N ALA A 299 32.25 13.59 5.14
CA ALA A 299 31.73 13.10 6.42
C ALA A 299 30.20 13.06 6.45
N MET A 300 29.52 14.11 5.97
CA MET A 300 28.05 14.14 5.90
C MET A 300 27.49 13.14 4.89
N THR A 301 28.16 12.96 3.75
CA THR A 301 27.77 11.92 2.78
C THR A 301 27.89 10.52 3.39
N ASN A 302 28.97 10.25 4.12
CA ASN A 302 29.17 8.98 4.80
C ASN A 302 28.15 8.72 5.93
N GLU A 303 27.75 9.76 6.65
CA GLU A 303 26.69 9.69 7.65
C GLU A 303 25.33 9.38 6.99
N PHE A 304 24.98 10.11 5.93
CA PHE A 304 23.76 9.84 5.17
C PHE A 304 23.71 8.40 4.66
N ASP A 305 24.79 7.89 4.08
CA ASP A 305 24.86 6.51 3.60
C ASP A 305 24.72 5.47 4.73
N GLN A 306 25.17 5.81 5.95
CA GLN A 306 25.00 4.94 7.13
C GLN A 306 23.52 4.85 7.52
N VAL A 307 22.87 6.02 7.68
CA VAL A 307 21.47 6.09 8.07
C VAL A 307 20.57 5.45 7.00
N LEU A 308 20.90 5.66 5.71
CA LEU A 308 20.17 5.05 4.61
C LEU A 308 20.35 3.52 4.56
N ALA A 309 21.54 3.00 4.82
CA ALA A 309 21.76 1.55 4.92
C ALA A 309 20.96 0.93 6.08
N GLU A 310 20.90 1.59 7.24
CA GLU A 310 20.06 1.14 8.36
C GLU A 310 18.56 1.21 8.02
N ALA A 311 18.12 2.25 7.32
CA ALA A 311 16.73 2.34 6.88
C ALA A 311 16.38 1.23 5.87
N VAL A 312 17.31 0.90 4.96
CA VAL A 312 17.15 -0.19 3.98
C VAL A 312 17.14 -1.56 4.65
N SER A 313 17.93 -1.79 5.72
CA SER A 313 17.89 -3.07 6.44
C SER A 313 16.53 -3.34 7.11
N ARG A 314 15.82 -2.27 7.49
CA ARG A 314 14.46 -2.35 8.04
C ARG A 314 13.37 -2.34 6.96
N ASN A 315 13.64 -1.71 5.81
CA ASN A 315 12.70 -1.64 4.68
C ASN A 315 13.46 -1.70 3.34
N PRO A 316 13.74 -2.92 2.83
CA PRO A 316 14.46 -3.12 1.58
C PRO A 316 13.84 -2.42 0.36
N ARG A 317 12.53 -2.17 0.38
CA ARG A 317 11.81 -1.53 -0.74
C ARG A 317 12.20 -0.07 -0.97
N LEU A 318 12.86 0.59 -0.01
CA LEU A 318 13.40 1.94 -0.21
C LEU A 318 14.41 2.00 -1.38
N LEU A 319 15.11 0.90 -1.67
CA LEU A 319 16.06 0.83 -2.77
C LEU A 319 15.41 1.09 -4.14
N LEU A 320 14.13 0.78 -4.29
CA LEU A 320 13.40 0.96 -5.55
C LEU A 320 13.12 2.43 -5.88
N GLN A 321 13.25 3.30 -4.89
CA GLN A 321 13.06 4.75 -5.03
C GLN A 321 14.40 5.49 -5.23
N LEU A 322 15.52 4.78 -5.12
CA LEU A 322 16.85 5.35 -5.26
C LEU A 322 17.35 5.25 -6.70
N ASN A 323 18.18 6.21 -7.10
CA ASN A 323 18.88 6.10 -8.38
C ASN A 323 20.03 5.06 -8.29
N PRO A 324 20.46 4.48 -9.43
CA PRO A 324 21.51 3.47 -9.45
C PRO A 324 22.83 3.91 -8.81
N THR A 325 23.21 5.18 -8.93
CA THR A 325 24.46 5.70 -8.36
C THR A 325 24.47 5.64 -6.83
N VAL A 326 23.37 6.00 -6.19
CA VAL A 326 23.22 5.91 -4.72
C VAL A 326 23.22 4.44 -4.30
N ILE A 327 22.50 3.59 -5.02
CA ILE A 327 22.46 2.14 -4.75
C ILE A 327 23.88 1.55 -4.77
N LEU A 328 24.68 1.85 -5.80
CA LEU A 328 26.06 1.37 -5.91
C LEU A 328 26.93 1.82 -4.73
N ARG A 329 26.75 3.04 -4.25
CA ARG A 329 27.47 3.57 -3.09
C ARG A 329 27.09 2.89 -1.78
N LEU A 330 25.84 2.41 -1.67
CA LEU A 330 25.35 1.70 -0.49
C LEU A 330 25.83 0.24 -0.41
N ILE A 331 26.16 -0.41 -1.55
CA ILE A 331 26.52 -1.84 -1.59
C ILE A 331 27.49 -2.27 -0.48
N PRO A 332 28.60 -1.56 -0.20
CA PRO A 332 29.55 -1.96 0.84
C PRO A 332 28.97 -1.97 2.27
N ARG A 333 27.85 -1.27 2.48
CA ARG A 333 27.17 -1.12 3.78
C ARG A 333 25.93 -2.00 3.91
N LEU A 334 25.51 -2.66 2.84
CA LEU A 334 24.32 -3.53 2.83
C LEU A 334 24.62 -4.98 3.27
N GLY A 335 25.85 -5.27 3.73
CA GLY A 335 26.23 -6.59 4.21
C GLY A 335 25.30 -7.13 5.30
N GLU A 336 24.98 -6.31 6.29
CA GLU A 336 24.06 -6.67 7.39
C GLU A 336 22.60 -6.75 6.94
N ALA A 337 22.24 -6.04 5.86
CA ALA A 337 20.91 -6.07 5.26
C ALA A 337 20.72 -7.24 4.28
N ALA A 338 21.77 -8.02 3.99
CA ALA A 338 21.75 -9.03 2.92
C ALA A 338 20.62 -10.05 3.09
N THR A 339 20.32 -10.47 4.33
CA THR A 339 19.17 -11.35 4.58
C THR A 339 17.84 -10.66 4.33
N ALA A 340 17.67 -9.39 4.73
CA ALA A 340 16.43 -8.64 4.46
C ALA A 340 16.21 -8.41 2.95
N LEU A 341 17.28 -8.27 2.16
CA LEU A 341 17.18 -8.11 0.70
C LEU A 341 16.54 -9.33 0.01
N THR A 342 16.51 -10.52 0.63
CA THR A 342 15.83 -11.68 0.04
C THR A 342 14.33 -11.47 -0.07
N GLU A 343 13.73 -10.63 0.79
CA GLU A 343 12.30 -10.27 0.74
C GLU A 343 11.91 -9.61 -0.59
N LEU A 344 12.87 -8.95 -1.26
CA LEU A 344 12.65 -8.34 -2.57
C LEU A 344 12.43 -9.39 -3.67
N LEU A 345 13.01 -10.59 -3.54
CA LEU A 345 12.83 -11.68 -4.49
C LEU A 345 11.43 -12.27 -4.43
N ASP A 346 10.77 -12.17 -3.28
CA ASP A 346 9.36 -12.55 -3.11
C ASP A 346 8.40 -11.38 -3.39
N SER A 347 8.86 -10.27 -3.99
CA SER A 347 8.01 -9.12 -4.33
C SER A 347 7.09 -9.42 -5.53
N PRO A 348 5.84 -8.90 -5.56
CA PRO A 348 4.99 -8.99 -6.75
C PRO A 348 5.57 -8.24 -7.96
N HIS A 349 6.35 -7.19 -7.72
CA HIS A 349 6.86 -6.33 -8.79
C HIS A 349 8.18 -6.88 -9.34
N ALA A 350 8.23 -7.10 -10.65
CA ALA A 350 9.41 -7.59 -11.35
C ALA A 350 10.65 -6.73 -11.07
N ASP A 351 10.50 -5.41 -11.01
CA ASP A 351 11.62 -4.49 -10.73
C ASP A 351 12.20 -4.70 -9.32
N SER A 352 11.37 -5.02 -8.33
CA SER A 352 11.85 -5.39 -7.00
C SER A 352 12.64 -6.69 -7.02
N ARG A 353 12.15 -7.70 -7.75
CA ARG A 353 12.82 -8.99 -7.84
C ARG A 353 14.17 -8.87 -8.55
N ARG A 354 14.22 -8.11 -9.66
CA ARG A 354 15.46 -7.76 -10.36
C ARG A 354 16.45 -7.05 -9.44
N ALA A 355 15.99 -6.04 -8.70
CA ALA A 355 16.83 -5.30 -7.76
C ALA A 355 17.37 -6.20 -6.66
N GLY A 356 16.52 -7.02 -6.03
CA GLY A 356 16.93 -8.00 -5.02
C GLY A 356 17.97 -8.99 -5.53
N ALA A 357 17.70 -9.60 -6.70
CA ALA A 357 18.61 -10.55 -7.33
C ALA A 357 19.98 -9.94 -7.65
N PHE A 358 19.98 -8.73 -8.22
CA PHE A 358 21.21 -8.00 -8.52
C PHE A 358 21.99 -7.68 -7.23
N LEU A 359 21.34 -7.08 -6.24
CA LEU A 359 21.99 -6.60 -5.03
C LEU A 359 22.58 -7.73 -4.18
N LEU A 360 21.85 -8.83 -4.01
CA LEU A 360 22.35 -10.00 -3.28
C LEU A 360 23.65 -10.55 -3.89
N GLY A 361 23.77 -10.52 -5.23
CA GLY A 361 25.00 -10.91 -5.92
C GLY A 361 26.17 -9.94 -5.76
N GLN A 362 25.89 -8.66 -5.53
CA GLN A 362 26.90 -7.61 -5.36
C GLN A 362 27.38 -7.44 -3.91
N VAL A 363 26.48 -7.65 -2.94
CA VAL A 363 26.83 -7.54 -1.50
C VAL A 363 27.86 -8.60 -1.09
N GLY A 364 27.90 -9.74 -1.79
CA GLY A 364 28.95 -10.75 -1.64
C GLY A 364 28.92 -11.53 -0.32
N VAL A 365 27.86 -11.34 0.48
CA VAL A 365 27.63 -12.07 1.73
C VAL A 365 26.95 -13.39 1.41
N THR A 366 27.54 -14.51 1.85
CA THR A 366 26.96 -15.84 1.63
C THR A 366 26.41 -16.43 2.92
N SER A 367 25.11 -16.71 2.92
CA SER A 367 24.40 -17.42 3.98
C SER A 367 23.32 -18.31 3.39
N LEU A 368 22.95 -19.42 4.04
CA LEU A 368 21.94 -20.37 3.55
C LEU A 368 20.65 -19.69 3.04
N PRO A 369 20.04 -18.70 3.76
CA PRO A 369 18.84 -18.02 3.26
C PRO A 369 19.01 -17.31 1.91
N ILE A 370 20.20 -16.73 1.66
CA ILE A 370 20.49 -16.03 0.41
C ILE A 370 20.63 -17.03 -0.73
N VAL A 371 21.29 -18.16 -0.47
CA VAL A 371 21.45 -19.25 -1.46
C VAL A 371 20.11 -19.84 -1.84
N GLU A 372 19.25 -20.11 -0.86
CA GLU A 372 17.92 -20.64 -1.06
C GLU A 372 17.05 -19.66 -1.84
N ALA A 373 17.04 -18.38 -1.44
CA ALA A 373 16.23 -17.35 -2.11
C ALA A 373 16.66 -17.15 -3.57
N LEU A 374 17.97 -17.05 -3.85
CA LEU A 374 18.47 -16.93 -5.21
C LEU A 374 18.25 -18.20 -6.03
N SER A 375 18.39 -19.40 -5.43
CA SER A 375 18.14 -20.66 -6.13
C SER A 375 16.66 -20.81 -6.50
N LYS A 376 15.76 -20.48 -5.57
CA LYS A 376 14.31 -20.39 -5.83
C LYS A 376 14.05 -19.41 -6.97
N ALA A 377 14.65 -18.22 -6.93
CA ALA A 377 14.45 -17.20 -7.95
C ALA A 377 14.90 -17.64 -9.36
N VAL A 378 15.94 -18.48 -9.47
CA VAL A 378 16.37 -19.08 -10.74
C VAL A 378 15.35 -20.09 -11.27
N SER A 379 14.80 -20.94 -10.39
CA SER A 379 13.85 -22.00 -10.79
C SER A 379 12.40 -21.54 -10.96
N ASP A 380 12.05 -20.36 -10.44
CA ASP A 380 10.68 -19.86 -10.47
C ASP A 380 10.28 -19.39 -11.89
N GLU A 381 9.22 -19.98 -12.43
CA GLU A 381 8.70 -19.67 -13.76
C GLU A 381 8.04 -18.29 -13.81
N ASP A 382 7.52 -17.79 -12.68
CA ASP A 382 6.89 -16.46 -12.56
C ASP A 382 7.93 -15.31 -12.61
N ASN A 383 9.22 -15.63 -12.50
CA ASN A 383 10.29 -14.66 -12.68
C ASN A 383 10.54 -14.34 -14.15
N ASP A 384 10.92 -13.11 -14.45
CA ASP A 384 11.39 -12.77 -15.79
C ASP A 384 12.84 -13.24 -16.02
N ALA A 385 13.28 -13.22 -17.27
CA ALA A 385 14.62 -13.66 -17.66
C ALA A 385 15.74 -12.85 -16.98
N LEU A 386 15.50 -11.56 -16.70
CA LEU A 386 16.49 -10.69 -16.03
C LEU A 386 16.66 -11.09 -14.56
N THR A 387 15.55 -11.33 -13.86
CA THR A 387 15.54 -11.77 -12.47
C THR A 387 16.27 -13.11 -12.33
N ARG A 388 15.93 -14.10 -13.17
CA ARG A 388 16.64 -15.39 -13.21
C ARG A 388 18.11 -15.22 -13.55
N GLY A 389 18.45 -14.36 -14.52
CA GLY A 389 19.82 -14.08 -14.93
C GLY A 389 20.66 -13.45 -13.80
N PHE A 390 20.14 -12.41 -13.14
CA PHE A 390 20.81 -11.79 -11.99
C PHE A 390 20.94 -12.77 -10.82
N ALA A 391 19.92 -13.57 -10.55
CA ALA A 391 19.97 -14.56 -9.49
C ALA A 391 21.06 -15.62 -9.77
N LEU A 392 21.16 -16.09 -11.01
CA LEU A 392 22.19 -17.03 -11.44
C LEU A 392 23.61 -16.42 -11.35
N ILE A 393 23.77 -15.17 -11.79
CA ILE A 393 25.05 -14.44 -11.66
C ILE A 393 25.43 -14.29 -10.19
N GLY A 394 24.48 -13.89 -9.33
CA GLY A 394 24.69 -13.79 -7.89
C GLY A 394 25.11 -15.12 -7.27
N LEU A 395 24.44 -16.22 -7.61
CA LEU A 395 24.82 -17.56 -7.14
C LEU A 395 26.23 -18.00 -7.56
N ARG A 396 26.77 -17.45 -8.65
CA ARG A 396 28.14 -17.69 -9.14
C ARG A 396 29.16 -16.76 -8.48
N SER A 397 28.76 -15.56 -8.07
CA SER A 397 29.64 -14.57 -7.42
C SER A 397 29.81 -14.81 -5.92
N LEU A 398 28.84 -15.45 -5.27
CA LEU A 398 28.90 -15.77 -3.84
C LEU A 398 30.01 -16.78 -3.53
N ALA A 399 30.89 -16.42 -2.60
CA ALA A 399 31.90 -17.33 -2.08
C ALA A 399 31.22 -18.52 -1.37
N VAL A 400 31.61 -19.75 -1.69
CA VAL A 400 31.01 -20.96 -1.11
C VAL A 400 31.45 -21.09 0.35
N PRO A 401 30.54 -21.00 1.34
CA PRO A 401 30.89 -21.25 2.73
C PRO A 401 31.26 -22.73 2.85
N GLU A 402 32.36 -23.03 3.53
CA GLU A 402 32.89 -24.40 3.63
C GLU A 402 31.85 -25.45 4.12
N PRO A 403 30.90 -25.13 5.03
CA PRO A 403 29.82 -26.05 5.42
C PRO A 403 28.81 -26.39 4.31
N LEU A 404 28.68 -25.52 3.29
CA LEU A 404 27.70 -25.65 2.20
C LEU A 404 28.33 -26.15 0.88
N LYS A 405 29.64 -26.44 0.88
CA LYS A 405 30.40 -26.84 -0.30
C LYS A 405 29.78 -28.04 -1.03
N GLY A 406 29.37 -29.07 -0.29
CA GLY A 406 28.72 -30.25 -0.86
C GLY A 406 27.32 -30.00 -1.44
N VAL A 407 26.61 -28.96 -0.97
CA VAL A 407 25.31 -28.54 -1.54
C VAL A 407 25.54 -27.75 -2.83
N TYR A 408 26.54 -26.87 -2.85
CA TYR A 408 26.92 -26.07 -4.02
C TYR A 408 27.50 -26.93 -5.15
N GLU A 409 28.29 -27.95 -4.83
CA GLU A 409 28.80 -28.90 -5.82
C GLU A 409 27.67 -29.68 -6.49
N LYS A 410 26.68 -30.15 -5.71
CA LYS A 410 25.47 -30.79 -6.25
C LYS A 410 24.63 -29.84 -7.11
N ARG A 411 24.52 -28.56 -6.72
CA ARG A 411 23.83 -27.53 -7.51
C ARG A 411 24.54 -27.23 -8.82
N ASN A 412 25.86 -27.06 -8.80
CA ASN A 412 26.64 -26.79 -10.01
C ASN A 412 26.58 -27.98 -11.00
N LEU A 413 26.50 -29.22 -10.47
CA LEU A 413 26.22 -30.39 -11.28
C LEU A 413 24.85 -30.28 -11.96
N ALA A 414 23.79 -29.94 -11.21
CA ALA A 414 22.44 -29.77 -11.75
C ALA A 414 22.34 -28.63 -12.79
N ILE A 415 23.05 -27.51 -12.58
CA ILE A 415 23.12 -26.39 -13.53
C ILE A 415 23.87 -26.78 -14.81
N SER A 416 24.86 -27.68 -14.74
CA SER A 416 25.57 -28.16 -15.94
C SER A 416 24.74 -29.07 -16.84
N TYR A 417 23.59 -29.55 -16.35
CA TYR A 417 22.64 -30.39 -17.10
C TYR A 417 21.48 -29.58 -17.72
N LEU A 418 21.41 -28.28 -17.47
CA LEU A 418 20.50 -27.32 -18.11
C LEU A 418 21.27 -26.52 -19.17
#